data_AF-A0A8T5RLS7-F1
#
_entry.id   AF-A0A8T5RLS7-F1
#
_cell.length_a   1.000
_cell.length_b   1.000
_cell.length_c   1.000
_cell.angle_alpha   90.00
_cell.angle_beta   90.00
_cell.angle_gamma   90.00
#
_symmetry.space_group_name_H-M   'P 1'
#
loop_
_entity.id
_entity.type
_entity.pdbx_description
1 polymer ?
#
loop_
_entity_poly.entity_id
_entity_poly.type
_entity_poly.pdbx_seq_one_letter_code
_entity_poly.pdbx_strand_id
1 'polypeptide(L)' 'MIRINLFFLYTELSIVTINLDIPIFHRLVLIFHTSQKCSNSGYMGKRTGKAFSLSHCQMSLDSDLNAAKNIALSES' A
#
# COMPACT_ATOMS: atom_id res chain seq x y z
N MET A 1 -13.33 -21.81 12.43
CA MET A 1 -12.21 -22.69 12.87
C MET A 1 -11.01 -22.35 12.00
N ILE A 2 -9.99 -21.68 12.53
CA ILE A 2 -8.82 -21.24 11.75
C ILE A 2 -7.85 -22.43 11.62
N ARG A 3 -7.45 -22.77 10.39
CA ARG A 3 -6.37 -23.72 10.12
C ARG A 3 -5.22 -22.99 9.43
N ILE A 4 -4.03 -23.08 10.01
CA ILE A 4 -2.81 -22.48 9.48
C ILE A 4 -1.99 -23.61 8.86
N ASN A 5 -1.72 -23.53 7.55
CA ASN A 5 -0.80 -24.44 6.86
C ASN A 5 0.43 -23.63 6.44
N LEU A 6 1.61 -23.97 6.98
CA LEU A 6 2.87 -23.42 6.49
C LEU A 6 3.35 -24.26 5.29
N PHE A 7 3.48 -23.62 4.14
CA PHE A 7 4.23 -24.17 3.01
C PHE A 7 5.55 -23.41 2.87
N PHE A 8 6.67 -24.13 2.98
CA PHE A 8 8.00 -23.62 2.67
C PHE A 8 8.34 -24.04 1.25
N LEU A 9 8.41 -23.08 0.31
CA LEU A 9 9.05 -23.29 -0.98
C LEU A 9 10.28 -22.41 -1.07
N TYR A 10 11.37 -23.04 -1.49
CA TYR A 10 12.75 -22.55 -1.52
C TYR A 10 12.89 -21.28 -2.36
N THR A 11 12.69 -20.11 -1.73
CA THR A 11 13.38 -18.83 -1.93
C THR A 11 12.66 -17.80 -1.05
N GLU A 12 13.21 -17.47 0.12
CA GLU A 12 13.07 -16.20 0.89
C GLU A 12 11.72 -15.41 0.85
N LEU A 13 10.58 -16.07 0.64
CA LEU A 13 9.24 -15.50 0.74
C LEU A 13 8.40 -16.48 1.55
N SER A 14 8.29 -16.21 2.85
CA SER A 14 7.32 -16.92 3.68
C SER A 14 5.93 -16.39 3.35
N ILE A 15 5.23 -17.03 2.41
CA ILE A 15 3.82 -16.77 2.15
C ILE A 15 3.03 -17.48 3.25
N VAL A 16 2.64 -16.74 4.29
CA VAL A 16 1.66 -17.23 5.27
C VAL A 16 0.29 -17.17 4.60
N THR A 17 -0.15 -18.28 4.02
CA THR A 17 -1.52 -18.45 3.53
C THR A 17 -2.43 -18.67 4.72
N ILE A 18 -3.04 -17.58 5.19
CA ILE A 18 -4.23 -17.66 6.03
C ILE A 18 -5.37 -18.10 5.08
N ASN A 19 -5.91 -19.31 5.27
CA ASN A 19 -7.17 -19.69 4.64
C ASN A 19 -8.29 -18.82 5.23
N LEU A 20 -8.46 -17.64 4.65
CA LEU A 20 -9.63 -16.83 4.81
C LEU A 20 -10.61 -17.37 3.76
N ASP A 21 -11.69 -18.03 4.18
CA ASP A 21 -12.80 -18.45 3.31
C ASP A 21 -13.59 -17.24 2.77
N ILE A 22 -12.88 -16.17 2.39
CA ILE A 22 -13.40 -14.90 1.92
C ILE A 22 -12.84 -14.72 0.51
N PRO A 23 -13.68 -14.57 -0.52
CA PRO A 23 -13.20 -14.34 -1.87
C PRO A 23 -12.43 -13.01 -1.93
N ILE A 24 -11.15 -13.09 -2.33
CA ILE A 24 -10.32 -11.92 -2.59
C ILE A 24 -10.55 -11.50 -4.04
N PHE A 25 -11.17 -10.33 -4.22
CA PHE A 25 -11.34 -9.73 -5.54
C PHE A 25 -10.18 -8.78 -5.83
N HIS A 26 -9.59 -8.92 -7.01
CA HIS A 26 -8.55 -8.01 -7.50
C HIS A 26 -9.19 -7.06 -8.52
N ARG A 27 -8.95 -5.76 -8.36
CA ARG A 27 -9.41 -4.73 -9.29
C ARG A 27 -8.22 -3.88 -9.73
N LEU A 28 -8.12 -3.63 -11.03
CA LEU A 28 -7.18 -2.66 -11.57
C LEU A 28 -7.80 -1.26 -11.46
N VAL A 29 -7.05 -0.33 -10.86
CA VAL A 29 -7.48 1.05 -10.67
C VAL A 29 -6.50 1.95 -11.42
N LEU A 30 -7.03 2.80 -12.31
CA LEU A 30 -6.23 3.80 -13.01
C LEU A 30 -6.03 5.00 -12.08
N ILE A 31 -4.79 5.17 -11.63
CA ILE A 31 -4.41 6.21 -10.68
C ILE A 31 -3.12 6.90 -11.13
N PHE A 32 -3.11 8.23 -10.99
CA PHE A 32 -1.97 9.07 -11.37
C PHE A 32 -1.38 9.73 -10.14
N HIS A 33 -0.06 9.94 -10.16
CA HIS A 33 0.67 10.71 -9.13
C HIS A 33 0.52 10.19 -7.68
N THR A 34 0.21 8.91 -7.48
CA THR A 34 -0.08 8.35 -6.15
C THR A 34 1.08 8.44 -5.17
N SER A 35 2.32 8.42 -5.65
CA SER A 35 3.50 8.59 -4.81
C SER A 35 3.81 10.05 -4.49
N GLN A 36 3.18 11.00 -5.19
CA GLN A 36 3.38 12.45 -5.07
C GLN A 36 2.19 13.17 -4.42
N LYS A 37 1.02 12.55 -4.37
CA LYS A 37 -0.16 13.08 -3.68
C LYS A 37 -0.10 12.70 -2.20
N CYS A 38 -0.36 13.63 -1.29
CA CYS A 38 -0.43 13.32 0.14
C CYS A 38 -1.68 12.49 0.43
N SER A 39 -1.51 11.30 1.02
CA SER A 39 -2.63 10.45 1.42
C SER A 39 -3.52 11.00 2.53
N ASN A 40 -3.04 12.01 3.28
CA ASN A 40 -3.84 12.62 4.34
C ASN A 40 -4.62 13.85 3.84
N SER A 41 -3.99 14.70 3.04
CA SER A 41 -4.54 16.02 2.68
C SER A 41 -4.90 16.17 1.20
N GLY A 42 -4.49 15.23 0.35
CA GLY A 42 -4.74 15.26 -1.10
C GLY A 42 -3.88 16.26 -1.89
N TYR A 43 -3.07 17.10 -1.23
CA TYR A 43 -2.17 18.05 -1.90
C TYR A 43 -0.91 17.36 -2.46
N MET A 44 -0.31 17.97 -3.48
CA MET A 44 0.94 17.48 -4.07
C MET A 44 2.13 17.83 -3.17
N GLY A 45 2.88 16.80 -2.81
CA GLY A 45 4.15 16.91 -2.10
C GLY A 45 5.35 16.56 -2.97
N LYS A 46 6.52 16.50 -2.33
CA LYS A 46 7.79 16.16 -2.96
C LYS A 46 8.15 14.72 -2.66
N ARG A 47 8.39 13.93 -3.71
CA ARG A 47 9.07 12.63 -3.63
C ARG A 47 10.56 12.82 -3.87
N THR A 48 11.40 12.20 -3.06
CA THR A 48 12.86 12.14 -3.26
C THR A 48 13.33 10.74 -2.89
N GLY A 49 13.65 9.93 -3.91
CA GLY A 49 13.94 8.51 -3.72
C GLY A 49 12.76 7.76 -3.11
N LYS A 50 12.99 7.16 -1.94
CA LYS A 50 11.99 6.43 -1.15
C LYS A 50 11.18 7.34 -0.21
N ALA A 51 11.54 8.60 -0.05
CA ALA A 51 10.84 9.51 0.85
C ALA A 51 9.78 10.33 0.12
N PHE A 52 8.62 10.47 0.74
CA PHE A 52 7.62 11.48 0.43
C PHE A 52 7.59 12.53 1.55
N SER A 53 7.45 13.80 1.18
CA SER A 53 7.30 14.90 2.14
C SER A 53 6.33 15.96 1.63
N LEU A 54 5.54 16.54 2.53
CA LEU A 54 4.68 17.68 2.26
C LEU A 54 4.73 18.66 3.44
N SER A 55 5.21 19.88 3.19
CA SER A 55 5.33 20.93 4.20
C SER A 55 3.98 21.39 4.75
N HIS A 56 2.95 21.46 3.90
CA HIS A 56 1.62 21.97 4.26
C HIS A 56 0.98 21.23 5.45
N CYS A 57 1.10 19.89 5.50
CA CYS A 57 0.59 19.08 6.61
C CYS A 57 1.72 18.47 7.45
N GLN A 58 2.96 18.94 7.28
CA GLN A 58 4.18 18.44 7.93
C GLN A 58 4.35 16.91 7.84
N MET A 59 3.84 16.31 6.76
CA MET A 59 3.84 14.87 6.60
C MET A 59 5.12 14.42 5.93
N SER A 60 5.80 13.45 6.53
CA SER A 60 6.96 12.77 5.94
C SER A 60 6.79 11.27 6.14
N LEU A 61 6.86 10.50 5.05
CA LEU A 61 6.73 9.04 5.11
C LEU A 61 7.47 8.37 3.96
N ASP A 62 7.58 7.04 4.03
CA ASP A 62 7.96 6.24 2.87
C ASP A 62 6.96 6.46 1.72
N SER A 63 7.49 6.68 0.52
CA SER A 63 6.72 7.07 -0.64
C SER A 63 5.86 5.93 -1.19
N ASP A 64 6.28 4.69 -1.00
CA ASP A 64 5.52 3.52 -1.46
C ASP A 64 4.39 3.23 -0.45
N LEU A 65 4.64 3.43 0.85
CA LEU A 65 3.57 3.45 1.86
C LEU A 65 2.53 4.56 1.60
N ASN A 66 2.99 5.75 1.19
CA ASN A 66 2.10 6.86 0.82
C ASN A 66 1.23 6.49 -0.39
N ALA A 67 1.87 5.92 -1.42
CA ALA A 67 1.18 5.48 -2.62
C ALA A 67 0.12 4.42 -2.28
N ALA A 68 0.47 3.39 -1.50
CA ALA A 68 -0.46 2.34 -1.09
C ALA A 68 -1.70 2.89 -0.37
N LYS A 69 -1.53 3.87 0.53
CA LYS A 69 -2.66 4.55 1.18
C LYS A 69 -3.54 5.31 0.19
N ASN A 70 -2.94 6.00 -0.79
CA ASN A 70 -3.71 6.66 -1.84
C ASN A 70 -4.52 5.67 -2.69
N ILE A 71 -4.00 4.48 -2.98
CA ILE A 71 -4.76 3.43 -3.69
C ILE A 71 -5.95 2.96 -2.84
N ALA A 72 -5.70 2.69 -1.56
CA ALA A 72 -6.75 2.25 -0.64
C ALA A 72 -7.88 3.27 -0.51
N LEU A 73 -7.55 4.57 -0.47
CA LEU A 73 -8.52 5.67 -0.39
C LEU A 73 -9.24 5.96 -1.71
N SER A 74 -8.72 5.53 -2.87
CA SER A 74 -9.44 5.72 -4.14
C SER A 74 -10.63 4.78 -4.33
N GLU A 75 -10.77 3.77 -3.46
CA GLU A 75 -11.85 2.77 -3.49
C GLU A 75 -12.95 3.02 -2.44
N SER A 76 -12.82 4.07 -1.62
CA SER A 76 -13.81 4.48 -0.60
C SER A 76 -14.70 5.61 -1.08
#